data_AF-A0A2E0QEA6-F1
#
_entry.id   AF-A0A2E0QEA6-F1
#
_cell.length_a   1.000
_cell.length_b   1.000
_cell.length_c   1.000
_cell.angle_alpha   90.00
_cell.angle_beta   90.00
_cell.angle_gamma   90.00
#
_symmetry.space_group_name_H-M   'P 1'
#
loop_
_entity.id
_entity.type
_entity.pdbx_description
1 polymer ?
#
loop_
_entity_poly.entity_id
_entity_poly.type
_entity_poly.pdbx_seq_one_letter_code
_entity_poly.pdbx_strand_id
1 'polypeptide(L)'
;MDPVRTVIVLIHPLAALTLIWVFYGQRRWRQDSRKLKGDDRRASLERHEWLGDRITVATLCVVALAFGSNAVRGLIDANDATSYLLPGHFHGWAGLLGLILMLVLWRLGRRTRDARVSGEPFARQKELHGKFSDLMALLVVIHAFLGFLYLLTIL
;
A
#
# COMPACT_ATOMS: atom_id res chain seq x y z
N MET A 1 -7.63 18.86 22.03
CA MET A 1 -6.51 17.99 21.60
C MET A 1 -5.25 18.83 21.55
N ASP A 2 -4.16 18.32 22.10
CA ASP A 2 -2.84 18.91 21.93
C ASP A 2 -2.43 18.89 20.43
N PRO A 3 -1.97 20.02 19.85
CA PRO A 3 -1.55 20.09 18.45
C PRO A 3 -0.53 19.03 18.06
N VAL A 4 0.39 18.66 18.95
CA VAL A 4 1.41 17.63 18.68
C VAL A 4 0.75 16.27 18.52
N ARG A 5 -0.16 15.89 19.44
CA ARG A 5 -0.97 14.66 19.31
C ARG A 5 -1.76 14.61 18.00
N THR A 6 -2.38 15.71 17.59
CA THR A 6 -3.12 15.78 16.32
C THR A 6 -2.21 15.56 15.11
N VAL A 7 -1.03 16.18 15.07
CA VAL A 7 -0.05 15.96 13.99
C VAL A 7 0.38 14.51 13.92
N ILE A 8 0.72 13.89 15.06
CA ILE A 8 1.14 12.48 15.13
C ILE A 8 0.06 11.56 14.52
N VAL A 9 -1.20 11.76 14.91
CA VAL A 9 -2.34 10.97 14.41
C VAL A 9 -2.56 11.15 12.92
N LEU A 10 -2.35 12.35 12.38
CA LEU A 10 -2.64 12.68 10.97
C LEU A 10 -1.54 12.29 9.97
N ILE A 11 -0.30 12.08 10.42
CA ILE A 11 0.82 11.71 9.52
C ILE A 11 0.50 10.41 8.75
N HIS A 12 0.01 9.38 9.44
CA HIS A 12 -0.30 8.10 8.81
C HIS A 12 -1.39 8.20 7.72
N PRO A 13 -2.60 8.76 7.97
CA PRO A 13 -3.64 8.82 6.95
C PRO A 13 -3.24 9.71 5.75
N LEU A 14 -2.49 10.79 5.96
CA LEU A 14 -1.98 11.61 4.85
C LEU A 14 -0.97 10.86 3.97
N ALA A 15 -0.05 10.13 4.60
CA ALA A 15 0.89 9.27 3.89
C ALA A 15 0.16 8.13 3.15
N ALA A 16 -0.85 7.53 3.78
CA ALA A 16 -1.66 6.48 3.18
C ALA A 16 -2.46 6.99 1.97
N LEU A 17 -3.08 8.17 2.03
CA LEU A 17 -3.78 8.77 0.90
C LEU A 17 -2.84 9.03 -0.29
N THR A 18 -1.63 9.52 -0.01
CA THR A 18 -0.60 9.71 -1.04
C THR A 18 -0.23 8.38 -1.69
N LEU A 19 -0.02 7.33 -0.89
CA LEU A 19 0.29 6.00 -1.38
C LEU A 19 -0.85 5.40 -2.22
N ILE A 20 -2.11 5.59 -1.81
CA ILE A 20 -3.30 5.17 -2.56
C ILE A 20 -3.33 5.86 -3.92
N TRP A 21 -3.10 7.17 -3.96
CA TRP A 21 -3.07 7.92 -5.22
C TRP A 21 -2.00 7.36 -6.19
N VAL A 22 -0.78 7.13 -5.70
CA VAL A 22 0.30 6.52 -6.50
C VAL A 22 -0.08 5.11 -6.96
N PHE A 23 -0.67 4.29 -6.09
CA PHE A 23 -1.13 2.94 -6.41
C PHE A 23 -2.18 2.94 -7.53
N TYR A 24 -3.16 3.86 -7.50
CA TYR A 24 -4.16 3.97 -8.56
C TYR A 24 -3.54 4.41 -9.89
N GLY A 25 -2.55 5.30 -9.87
CA GLY A 25 -1.73 5.63 -11.04
C GLY A 25 -1.04 4.39 -11.61
N GLN A 26 -0.43 3.60 -10.73
CA GLN A 26 0.24 2.35 -11.11
C GLN A 26 -0.72 1.31 -11.71
N ARG A 27 -1.93 1.21 -11.19
CA ARG A 27 -2.97 0.32 -11.72
C ARG A 27 -3.43 0.76 -13.12
N ARG A 28 -3.59 2.07 -13.35
CA ARG A 28 -3.99 2.63 -14.66
C ARG A 28 -3.02 2.28 -15.78
N TRP A 29 -1.74 2.05 -15.46
CA TRP A 29 -0.73 1.60 -16.42
C TRP A 29 -1.17 0.38 -17.25
N ARG A 30 -1.97 -0.54 -16.70
CA ARG A 30 -2.51 -1.70 -17.44
C ARG A 30 -3.32 -1.31 -18.68
N GLN A 31 -4.02 -0.18 -18.63
CA GLN A 31 -4.79 0.36 -19.74
C GLN A 31 -3.92 1.27 -20.62
N ASP A 32 -3.14 2.16 -20.00
CA ASP A 32 -2.34 3.15 -20.73
C ASP A 32 -1.19 2.54 -21.52
N SER A 33 -0.57 1.47 -21.03
CA SER A 33 0.50 0.75 -21.73
C SER A 33 0.08 0.11 -23.05
N ARG A 34 -1.23 -0.07 -23.30
CA ARG A 34 -1.75 -0.57 -24.58
C ARG A 34 -1.63 0.46 -25.71
N LYS A 35 -1.51 1.75 -25.37
CA LYS A 35 -1.36 2.86 -26.31
C LYS A 35 0.09 3.04 -26.77
N LEU A 36 1.05 2.49 -26.01
CA LEU A 36 2.48 2.61 -26.27
C LEU A 36 2.98 1.48 -27.18
N LYS A 37 4.03 1.74 -27.96
CA LYS A 37 4.66 0.78 -28.88
C LYS A 37 6.18 0.84 -28.76
N GLY A 38 6.87 -0.17 -29.30
CA GLY A 38 8.32 -0.19 -29.41
C GLY A 38 9.04 0.11 -28.09
N ASP A 39 10.02 1.01 -28.16
CA ASP A 39 10.88 1.35 -27.03
C ASP A 39 10.15 2.18 -25.95
N ASP A 40 9.17 3.01 -26.31
CA ASP A 40 8.34 3.74 -25.34
C ASP A 40 7.62 2.78 -24.39
N ARG A 41 7.12 1.66 -24.94
CA ARG A 41 6.46 0.63 -24.15
C ARG A 41 7.44 -0.10 -23.24
N ARG A 42 8.68 -0.33 -23.69
CA ARG A 42 9.73 -0.97 -22.88
C ARG A 42 10.13 -0.06 -21.70
N ALA A 43 10.45 1.20 -21.98
CA ALA A 43 10.79 2.18 -20.94
C ALA A 43 9.65 2.38 -19.93
N SER A 44 8.41 2.44 -20.40
CA SER A 44 7.23 2.53 -19.52
C SER A 44 7.04 1.30 -18.64
N LEU A 45 7.34 0.11 -19.15
CA LEU A 45 7.28 -1.14 -18.39
C LEU A 45 8.39 -1.21 -17.33
N GLU A 46 9.62 -0.81 -17.66
CA GLU A 46 10.71 -0.71 -16.68
C GLU A 46 10.36 0.26 -15.55
N ARG A 47 9.75 1.40 -15.88
CA ARG A 47 9.27 2.37 -14.88
C ARG A 47 8.16 1.77 -14.01
N HIS A 48 7.23 1.02 -14.60
CA HIS A 48 6.19 0.31 -13.85
C HIS A 48 6.80 -0.69 -12.86
N GLU A 49 7.79 -1.46 -13.29
CA GLU A 49 8.49 -2.43 -12.43
C GLU A 49 9.25 -1.74 -11.28
N TRP A 50 10.03 -0.71 -11.59
CA TRP A 50 10.77 0.08 -10.60
C TRP A 50 9.84 0.75 -9.59
N LEU A 51 8.75 1.36 -10.06
CA LEU A 51 7.77 2.00 -9.18
C LEU A 51 7.04 0.96 -8.33
N GLY A 52 6.80 -0.25 -8.84
CA GLY A 52 6.25 -1.37 -8.07
C GLY A 52 7.06 -1.67 -6.81
N ASP A 53 8.39 -1.76 -6.94
CA ASP A 53 9.29 -1.96 -5.79
C ASP A 53 9.18 -0.81 -4.78
N ARG A 54 9.12 0.44 -5.27
CA ARG A 54 9.03 1.64 -4.42
C ARG A 54 7.71 1.74 -3.68
N ILE A 55 6.58 1.42 -4.32
CA ILE A 55 5.27 1.40 -3.66
C ILE A 55 5.27 0.36 -2.54
N THR A 56 5.86 -0.83 -2.74
CA THR A 56 5.95 -1.84 -1.67
C THR A 56 6.76 -1.36 -0.48
N VAL A 57 7.93 -0.73 -0.71
CA VAL A 57 8.71 -0.13 0.38
C VAL A 57 7.93 0.98 1.07
N ALA A 58 7.26 1.84 0.32
CA ALA A 58 6.40 2.89 0.88
C ALA A 58 5.24 2.31 1.71
N THR A 59 4.64 1.18 1.30
CA THR A 59 3.64 0.46 2.10
C THR A 59 4.22 0.02 3.45
N LEU A 60 5.42 -0.57 3.47
CA LEU A 60 6.09 -0.95 4.73
C LEU A 60 6.34 0.26 5.62
N CYS A 61 6.81 1.39 5.05
CA CYS A 61 7.00 2.63 5.79
C CYS A 61 5.70 3.18 6.36
N VAL A 62 4.60 3.19 5.59
CA VAL A 62 3.28 3.67 6.05
C VAL A 62 2.74 2.80 7.20
N VAL A 63 2.95 1.48 7.13
CA VAL A 63 2.60 0.57 8.23
C VAL A 63 3.46 0.85 9.46
N ALA A 64 4.77 1.02 9.29
CA ALA A 64 5.67 1.39 10.39
C ALA A 64 5.28 2.73 11.03
N LEU A 65 4.86 3.72 10.23
CA LEU A 65 4.33 5.00 10.72
C LEU A 65 3.05 4.82 11.54
N ALA A 66 2.15 3.91 11.15
CA ALA A 66 0.95 3.60 11.95
C ALA A 66 1.31 3.02 13.32
N PHE A 67 2.18 2.02 13.36
CA PHE A 67 2.64 1.43 14.63
C PHE A 67 3.41 2.45 15.47
N GLY A 68 4.28 3.27 14.87
CA GLY A 68 5.00 4.33 15.56
C GLY A 68 4.07 5.38 16.16
N SER A 69 3.06 5.83 15.40
CA SER A 69 2.03 6.76 15.90
C SER A 69 1.28 6.16 17.09
N ASN A 70 0.90 4.88 17.03
CA ASN A 70 0.24 4.21 18.15
C ASN A 70 1.15 4.02 19.36
N ALA A 71 2.45 3.75 19.16
CA ALA A 71 3.41 3.65 20.25
C ALA A 71 3.58 4.98 20.99
N VAL A 72 3.71 6.08 20.24
CA VAL A 72 3.82 7.43 20.81
C VAL A 72 2.53 7.80 21.55
N ARG A 73 1.35 7.47 21.00
CA ARG A 73 0.07 7.65 21.71
C ARG A 73 0.00 6.85 23.00
N GLY A 74 0.49 5.60 23.01
CA GLY A 74 0.53 4.77 24.22
C GLY A 74 1.42 5.38 25.31
N LEU A 75 2.57 5.94 24.93
CA LEU A 75 3.43 6.67 25.87
C LEU A 75 2.75 7.92 26.44
N ILE A 76 2.00 8.68 25.63
CA ILE A 76 1.30 9.89 26.07
C ILE A 76 0.08 9.55 26.95
N ASP A 77 -0.75 8.62 26.50
CA ASP A 77 -2.06 8.34 27.10
C ASP A 77 -1.97 7.35 28.29
N ALA A 78 -0.98 6.45 28.31
CA ALA A 78 -0.85 5.35 29.28
C ALA A 78 0.55 5.15 29.88
N ASN A 79 1.54 5.99 29.52
CA ASN A 79 2.96 5.81 29.89
C ASN A 79 3.53 4.42 29.50
N ASP A 80 2.99 3.81 28.44
CA ASP A 80 3.40 2.51 27.92
C ASP A 80 3.28 2.48 26.38
N ALA A 81 4.41 2.30 25.70
CA ALA A 81 4.47 2.26 24.24
C ALA A 81 3.74 1.06 23.62
N THR A 82 3.40 0.03 24.41
CA THR A 82 2.78 -1.20 23.88
C THR A 82 1.27 -1.20 23.91
N SER A 83 0.66 -0.31 24.71
CA SER A 83 -0.78 -0.26 24.98
C SER A 83 -1.68 -0.19 23.74
N TYR A 84 -1.22 0.39 22.63
CA TYR A 84 -1.99 0.52 21.38
C TYR A 84 -1.37 -0.18 20.16
N LEU A 85 -0.37 -1.05 20.35
CA LEU A 85 0.25 -1.78 19.23
C LEU A 85 -0.65 -2.88 18.69
N LEU A 86 -1.36 -3.61 19.55
CA LEU A 86 -2.26 -4.66 19.11
C LEU A 86 -3.56 -4.03 18.54
N PRO A 87 -3.95 -4.31 17.28
CA PRO A 87 -5.15 -3.73 16.71
C PRO A 87 -6.42 -4.15 17.45
N GLY A 88 -7.06 -3.21 18.15
CA GLY A 88 -8.38 -3.38 18.77
C GLY A 88 -9.55 -3.08 17.83
N HIS A 89 -9.30 -2.82 16.55
CA HIS A 89 -10.31 -2.36 15.58
C HIS A 89 -10.08 -2.94 14.18
N PHE A 90 -11.15 -2.98 13.37
CA PHE A 90 -11.13 -3.61 12.05
C PHE A 90 -10.16 -2.94 11.07
N HIS A 91 -10.01 -1.62 11.12
CA HIS A 91 -9.04 -0.90 10.26
C HIS A 91 -7.60 -1.44 10.42
N GLY A 92 -7.13 -1.71 11.66
CA GLY A 92 -5.77 -2.17 11.87
C GLY A 92 -5.52 -3.59 11.35
N TRP A 93 -6.48 -4.51 11.57
CA TRP A 93 -6.42 -5.85 10.99
C TRP A 93 -6.50 -5.84 9.46
N ALA A 94 -7.38 -5.01 8.89
CA ALA A 94 -7.47 -4.82 7.45
C ALA A 94 -6.16 -4.24 6.86
N GLY A 95 -5.45 -3.39 7.61
CA GLY A 95 -4.14 -2.85 7.21
C GLY A 95 -3.07 -3.93 7.10
N LEU A 96 -3.01 -4.85 8.06
CA LEU A 96 -2.11 -6.01 8.01
C LEU A 96 -2.43 -6.95 6.85
N LEU A 97 -3.72 -7.21 6.60
CA LEU A 97 -4.15 -7.96 5.42
C LEU A 97 -3.73 -7.25 4.12
N GLY A 98 -3.91 -5.93 4.05
CA GLY A 98 -3.46 -5.10 2.94
C GLY A 98 -1.96 -5.21 2.68
N LEU A 99 -1.14 -5.23 3.74
CA LEU A 99 0.31 -5.43 3.63
C LEU A 99 0.64 -6.82 3.04
N ILE A 100 0.01 -7.87 3.53
CA ILE A 100 0.21 -9.24 3.01
C ILE A 100 -0.13 -9.29 1.52
N LEU A 101 -1.28 -8.73 1.13
CA LEU A 101 -1.70 -8.66 -0.27
C LEU A 101 -0.72 -7.85 -1.13
N MET A 102 -0.19 -6.75 -0.61
CA MET A 102 0.84 -5.96 -1.31
C MET A 102 2.11 -6.77 -1.55
N LEU A 103 2.57 -7.56 -0.58
CA LEU A 103 3.73 -8.42 -0.73
C LEU A 103 3.49 -9.53 -1.76
N VAL A 104 2.27 -10.09 -1.82
CA VAL A 104 1.85 -11.05 -2.85
C VAL A 104 1.86 -10.39 -4.23
N LEU A 105 1.23 -9.21 -4.36
CA LEU A 105 1.16 -8.46 -5.62
C LEU A 105 2.56 -8.13 -6.15
N TRP A 106 3.44 -7.67 -5.26
CA TRP A 106 4.85 -7.37 -5.53
C TRP A 106 5.62 -8.61 -6.00
N ARG A 107 5.46 -9.75 -5.32
CA ARG A 107 6.08 -11.02 -5.71
C ARG A 107 5.61 -11.48 -7.08
N LEU A 108 4.32 -11.36 -7.39
CA LEU A 108 3.77 -11.70 -8.72
C LEU A 108 4.34 -10.78 -9.81
N GLY A 109 4.51 -9.48 -9.52
CA GLY A 109 5.13 -8.53 -10.43
C GLY A 109 6.56 -8.92 -10.79
N ARG A 110 7.40 -9.19 -9.78
CA ARG A 110 8.79 -9.64 -10.00
C ARG A 110 8.88 -10.96 -10.74
N ARG A 111 8.06 -11.97 -10.37
CA ARG A 111 8.00 -13.24 -11.12
C ARG A 111 7.61 -13.05 -12.59
N THR A 112 6.69 -12.12 -12.87
CA THR A 112 6.30 -11.80 -14.25
C THR A 112 7.45 -11.17 -15.02
N ARG A 113 8.18 -10.23 -14.40
CA ARG A 113 9.39 -9.62 -14.96
C ARG A 113 10.46 -10.66 -15.23
N ASP A 114 10.78 -11.48 -14.23
CA ASP A 114 11.88 -12.44 -14.31
C ASP A 114 11.61 -13.49 -15.40
N ALA A 115 10.39 -14.03 -15.47
CA ALA A 115 9.97 -14.94 -16.54
C ALA A 115 9.98 -14.29 -17.93
N ARG A 116 9.60 -13.00 -18.04
CA ARG A 116 9.73 -12.25 -19.31
C ARG A 116 11.18 -12.15 -19.75
N VAL A 117 12.08 -11.81 -18.83
CA VAL A 117 13.51 -11.65 -19.13
C VAL A 117 14.15 -12.98 -19.51
N SER A 118 13.74 -14.09 -18.90
CA SER A 118 14.22 -15.44 -19.24
C SER A 118 13.57 -16.06 -20.48
N GLY A 119 12.57 -15.40 -21.09
CA GLY A 119 11.83 -15.95 -22.24
C GLY A 119 10.84 -17.05 -21.87
N GLU A 120 10.53 -17.24 -20.58
CA GLU A 120 9.57 -18.22 -20.10
C GLU A 120 8.11 -17.75 -20.22
N PRO A 121 7.13 -18.67 -20.25
CA PRO A 121 5.72 -18.32 -20.22
C PRO A 121 5.33 -17.57 -18.93
N PHE A 122 4.85 -16.32 -19.08
CA PHE A 122 4.50 -15.43 -17.95
C PHE A 122 3.03 -14.97 -17.92
N ALA A 123 2.20 -15.45 -18.86
CA ALA A 123 0.83 -14.94 -19.04
C ALA A 123 -0.05 -15.13 -17.80
N ARG A 124 0.05 -16.29 -17.14
CA ARG A 124 -0.73 -16.62 -15.94
C ARG A 124 -0.35 -15.73 -14.75
N GLN A 125 0.94 -15.52 -14.52
CA GLN A 125 1.47 -14.69 -13.43
C GLN A 125 1.04 -13.23 -13.62
N LYS A 126 1.13 -12.74 -14.86
CA LYS A 126 0.65 -11.41 -15.24
C LYS A 126 -0.85 -11.25 -15.00
N GLU A 127 -1.65 -12.24 -15.36
CA GLU A 127 -3.10 -12.21 -15.13
C GLU A 127 -3.43 -12.17 -13.64
N LEU A 128 -2.78 -13.03 -12.83
CA LEU A 128 -2.94 -13.02 -11.38
C LEU A 128 -2.53 -11.68 -10.78
N HIS A 129 -1.39 -11.12 -11.17
CA HIS A 129 -0.96 -9.79 -10.74
C HIS A 129 -2.04 -8.74 -11.02
N GLY A 130 -2.65 -8.76 -12.21
CA GLY A 130 -3.78 -7.89 -12.55
C GLY A 130 -5.00 -8.09 -11.66
N LYS A 131 -5.43 -9.34 -11.44
CA LYS A 131 -6.60 -9.66 -10.58
C LYS A 131 -6.38 -9.26 -9.13
N PHE A 132 -5.19 -9.51 -8.58
CA PHE A 132 -4.83 -9.07 -7.23
C PHE A 132 -4.80 -7.55 -7.12
N SER A 133 -4.29 -6.84 -8.14
CA SER A 133 -4.34 -5.37 -8.19
C SER A 133 -5.78 -4.84 -8.18
N ASP A 134 -6.69 -5.48 -8.92
CA ASP A 134 -8.11 -5.13 -8.94
C ASP A 134 -8.78 -5.35 -7.57
N LEU A 135 -8.53 -6.48 -6.92
CA LEU A 135 -9.00 -6.75 -5.56
C LEU A 135 -8.45 -5.74 -4.55
N MET A 136 -7.14 -5.46 -4.60
CA MET A 136 -6.49 -4.49 -3.72
C MET A 136 -7.06 -3.08 -3.90
N ALA A 137 -7.39 -2.67 -5.12
CA ALA A 137 -8.01 -1.36 -5.37
C ALA A 137 -9.35 -1.21 -4.63
N LEU A 138 -10.18 -2.25 -4.59
CA LEU A 138 -11.41 -2.22 -3.81
C LEU A 138 -11.11 -2.20 -2.30
N LEU A 139 -10.25 -3.10 -1.84
CA LEU A 139 -9.96 -3.25 -0.41
C LEU A 139 -9.30 -2.02 0.19
N VAL A 140 -8.45 -1.32 -0.56
CA VAL A 140 -7.75 -0.13 -0.04
C VAL A 140 -8.71 1.05 0.16
N VAL A 141 -9.76 1.18 -0.66
CA VAL A 141 -10.83 2.18 -0.46
C VAL A 141 -11.62 1.86 0.80
N ILE A 142 -12.02 0.61 0.98
CA ILE A 142 -12.70 0.16 2.20
C ILE A 142 -11.83 0.40 3.42
N HIS A 143 -10.55 0.03 3.36
CA HIS A 143 -9.59 0.24 4.45
C HIS A 143 -9.39 1.72 4.80
N ALA A 144 -9.27 2.60 3.80
CA ALA A 144 -9.16 4.05 4.01
C ALA A 144 -10.44 4.63 4.64
N PHE A 145 -11.62 4.19 4.18
CA PHE A 145 -12.89 4.60 4.79
C PHE A 145 -13.00 4.18 6.26
N LEU A 146 -12.62 2.94 6.58
CA LEU A 146 -12.58 2.46 7.97
C LEU A 146 -11.55 3.24 8.81
N GLY A 147 -10.42 3.63 8.20
CA GLY A 147 -9.42 4.47 8.84
C GLY A 147 -9.95 5.86 9.15
N PHE A 148 -10.73 6.44 8.24
CA PHE A 148 -11.44 7.70 8.47
C PHE A 148 -12.45 7.58 9.61
N LEU A 149 -13.26 6.51 9.65
CA LEU A 149 -14.19 6.29 10.76
C LEU A 149 -13.45 6.13 12.11
N TYR A 150 -12.35 5.38 12.13
CA TYR A 150 -11.52 5.23 13.33
C TYR A 150 -10.87 6.55 13.74
N LEU A 151 -10.42 7.36 12.78
CA LEU A 151 -9.85 8.69 13.03
C LEU A 151 -10.81 9.58 13.82
N LEU A 152 -12.12 9.54 13.52
CA LEU A 152 -13.15 10.28 14.26
C LEU A 152 -13.30 9.84 15.72
N THR A 153 -12.90 8.62 16.06
CA THR A 153 -12.98 8.09 17.44
C THR A 153 -11.76 8.41 18.30
N ILE A 154 -10.64 8.76 17.67
CA ILE A 154 -9.36 9.00 18.36
C ILE A 154 -8.91 10.46 18.34
N LEU A 155 -9.51 11.25 17.44
CA LEU A 155 -9.39 12.70 17.42
C LEU A 155 -10.21 13.36 18.54
#